data_AF-A0A771RU18-F1
#
_entry.id   AF-A0A771RU18-F1
#
_cell.length_a   1.000
_cell.length_b   1.000
_cell.length_c   1.000
_cell.angle_alpha   90.00
_cell.angle_beta   90.00
_cell.angle_gamma   90.00
#
_symmetry.space_group_name_H-M   'P 1'
#
loop_
_entity.id
_entity.type
_entity.pdbx_description
1 polymer ?
#
loop_
_entity_poly.entity_id
_entity_poly.type
_entity_poly.pdbx_seq_one_letter_code
_entity_poly.pdbx_strand_id
1 'polypeptide(L)'
;QKGIVQLSSATNSTSEVLAATPKAVKAAYDLANGKQAADATLTALAALATAADKLPYFTGVDRAALTALTSVGRAILGKTSIQSVLDY
;
A
#
# COMPACT_ATOMS: atom_id res chain seq x y z
N GLN A 1 -24.55 -21.31 -32.63
CA GLN A 1 -23.46 -21.72 -33.56
C GLN A 1 -22.30 -22.19 -32.72
N LYS A 2 -21.80 -23.43 -32.90
CA LYS A 2 -20.52 -23.85 -32.30
C LYS A 2 -19.42 -23.49 -33.31
N GLY A 3 -18.36 -22.80 -32.85
CA GLY A 3 -17.23 -22.40 -33.67
C GLY A 3 -15.91 -22.56 -32.90
N ILE A 4 -14.78 -22.48 -33.60
CA ILE A 4 -13.45 -22.44 -32.95
C ILE A 4 -13.29 -21.11 -32.21
N VAL A 5 -12.87 -21.16 -30.95
CA VAL A 5 -12.58 -19.97 -30.12
C VAL A 5 -11.07 -19.89 -29.91
N GLN A 6 -10.50 -18.72 -30.17
CA GLN A 6 -9.08 -18.47 -29.93
C GLN A 6 -8.84 -18.19 -28.44
N LEU A 7 -7.71 -18.67 -27.91
CA LEU A 7 -7.34 -18.50 -26.50
C LEU A 7 -6.31 -17.37 -26.34
N SER A 8 -6.48 -16.56 -25.30
CA SER A 8 -5.52 -15.52 -24.90
C SER A 8 -5.00 -15.76 -23.49
N SER A 9 -3.69 -15.58 -23.30
CA SER A 9 -3.06 -15.60 -21.98
C SER A 9 -2.72 -14.21 -21.43
N ALA A 10 -3.17 -13.14 -22.08
CA ALA A 10 -3.00 -11.79 -21.58
C ALA A 10 -3.94 -11.52 -20.38
N THR A 11 -3.42 -10.91 -19.31
CA THR A 11 -4.20 -10.54 -18.11
C THR A 11 -4.93 -9.20 -18.26
N ASN A 12 -4.67 -8.46 -19.34
CA ASN A 12 -5.22 -7.14 -19.65
C ASN A 12 -5.97 -7.12 -21.00
N SER A 13 -6.34 -8.28 -21.54
CA SER A 13 -7.08 -8.38 -22.81
C SER A 13 -8.47 -7.77 -22.68
N THR A 14 -8.83 -6.87 -23.60
CA THR A 14 -10.19 -6.30 -23.73
C THR A 14 -11.03 -7.00 -24.79
N SER A 15 -10.51 -8.03 -25.45
CA SER A 15 -11.24 -8.79 -26.48
C SER A 15 -12.39 -9.59 -25.87
N GLU A 16 -13.58 -9.45 -26.45
CA GLU A 16 -14.78 -10.25 -26.13
C GLU A 16 -14.89 -11.53 -26.98
N VAL A 17 -14.06 -11.67 -28.01
CA VAL A 17 -14.08 -12.81 -28.95
C VAL A 17 -13.06 -13.88 -28.55
N LEU A 18 -12.06 -13.53 -27.73
CA LEU A 18 -11.03 -14.46 -27.26
C LEU A 18 -11.38 -14.97 -25.86
N ALA A 19 -11.24 -16.28 -25.65
CA ALA A 19 -11.40 -16.88 -24.33
C ALA A 19 -10.10 -16.73 -23.50
N ALA A 20 -10.24 -16.38 -22.22
CA ALA A 20 -9.12 -16.34 -21.29
C ALA A 20 -8.62 -17.76 -20.95
N THR A 21 -7.30 -17.95 -20.95
CA THR A 21 -6.71 -19.22 -20.46
C THR A 21 -6.72 -19.28 -18.93
N PRO A 22 -6.68 -20.48 -18.33
CA PRO A 22 -6.45 -20.63 -16.90
C PRO A 22 -5.17 -19.92 -16.41
N LYS A 23 -4.14 -19.82 -17.27
CA LYS A 23 -2.91 -19.06 -16.99
C LYS A 23 -3.19 -17.57 -16.78
N ALA A 24 -3.99 -16.94 -17.64
CA ALA A 24 -4.37 -15.53 -17.49
C ALA A 24 -5.18 -15.32 -16.20
N VAL A 25 -6.16 -16.18 -15.93
CA VAL A 25 -6.99 -16.10 -14.72
C VAL A 25 -6.13 -16.25 -13.46
N LYS A 26 -5.25 -17.24 -13.42
CA LYS A 26 -4.33 -17.45 -12.30
C LYS A 26 -3.41 -16.26 -12.09
N ALA A 27 -2.79 -15.73 -13.15
CA ALA A 27 -1.90 -14.58 -13.04
C ALA A 27 -2.62 -13.32 -12.54
N ALA A 28 -3.86 -13.07 -12.98
CA ALA A 28 -4.68 -11.97 -12.47
C ALA A 28 -5.05 -12.17 -10.98
N TYR A 29 -5.41 -13.39 -10.60
CA TYR A 29 -5.69 -13.76 -9.21
C TYR A 29 -4.45 -13.58 -8.32
N ASP A 30 -3.31 -14.14 -8.71
CA ASP A 30 -2.05 -14.04 -7.95
C ASP A 30 -1.64 -12.56 -7.76
N LEU A 31 -1.81 -11.73 -8.81
CA LEU A 31 -1.54 -10.30 -8.74
C LEU A 31 -2.45 -9.59 -7.73
N ALA A 32 -3.72 -9.97 -7.64
CA ALA A 32 -4.69 -9.42 -6.70
C ALA A 32 -4.45 -9.95 -5.27
N ASN A 33 -4.13 -11.23 -5.12
CA ASN A 33 -3.95 -11.91 -3.84
C ASN A 33 -2.68 -11.45 -3.08
N GLY A 34 -1.68 -10.90 -3.79
CA GLY A 34 -0.51 -10.26 -3.18
C GLY A 34 -0.71 -8.79 -2.79
N LYS A 35 -1.91 -8.23 -3.00
CA LYS A 35 -2.25 -6.90 -2.50
C LYS A 35 -2.74 -7.01 -1.08
N GLN A 36 -2.43 -6.01 -0.28
CA GLN A 36 -2.91 -5.90 1.08
C GLN A 36 -4.45 -6.01 1.10
N ALA A 37 -5.00 -6.81 2.00
CA ALA A 37 -6.44 -6.83 2.24
C ALA A 37 -6.92 -5.40 2.53
N ALA A 38 -8.15 -5.08 2.14
CA ALA A 38 -8.76 -3.76 2.35
C ALA A 38 -9.01 -3.50 3.85
N ASP A 39 -7.94 -3.29 4.60
CA ASP A 39 -7.93 -2.80 5.96
C ASP A 39 -7.91 -1.28 5.93
N ALA A 40 -8.90 -0.66 6.56
CA ALA A 40 -9.12 0.77 6.45
C ALA A 40 -7.99 1.57 7.13
N THR A 41 -7.42 1.06 8.23
CA THR A 41 -6.28 1.66 8.91
C THR A 41 -5.02 1.63 8.03
N LEU A 42 -4.68 0.49 7.44
CA LEU A 42 -3.48 0.39 6.62
C LEU A 42 -3.66 1.09 5.26
N THR A 43 -4.89 1.20 4.75
CA THR A 43 -5.23 2.09 3.62
C THR A 43 -4.98 3.55 3.98
N ALA A 44 -5.39 3.99 5.17
CA ALA A 44 -5.14 5.36 5.63
C ALA A 44 -3.65 5.68 5.78
N LEU A 45 -2.84 4.72 6.26
CA LEU A 45 -1.38 4.87 6.32
C LEU A 45 -0.73 4.91 4.93
N ALA A 46 -1.18 4.05 4.00
CA ALA A 46 -0.67 4.00 2.63
C ALA A 46 -1.00 5.27 1.82
N ALA A 47 -2.07 5.97 2.18
CA ALA A 47 -2.49 7.22 1.54
C ALA A 47 -1.71 8.47 2.02
N LEU A 48 -0.87 8.36 3.06
CA LEU A 48 -0.08 9.50 3.55
C LEU A 48 1.00 9.91 2.54
N ALA A 49 1.09 11.21 2.26
CA ALA A 49 2.14 11.75 1.39
C ALA A 49 3.52 11.55 2.04
N THR A 50 4.42 10.83 1.38
CA THR A 50 5.78 10.66 1.88
C THR A 50 6.53 11.99 1.82
N ALA A 51 7.10 12.39 2.95
CA ALA A 51 7.90 13.61 3.06
C ALA A 51 8.92 13.46 4.20
N ALA A 52 10.07 14.12 4.04
CA ALA A 52 11.04 14.22 5.12
C ALA A 52 10.42 14.93 6.33
N ASP A 53 10.95 14.63 7.51
CA ASP A 53 10.64 15.35 8.75
C ASP A 53 9.15 15.31 9.14
N LYS A 54 8.42 14.26 8.74
CA LYS A 54 7.02 14.01 9.12
C LYS A 54 6.90 12.78 10.01
N LEU A 55 5.98 12.84 10.97
CA LEU A 55 5.57 11.71 11.80
C LEU A 55 4.09 11.39 11.52
N PRO A 56 3.76 10.16 11.08
CA PRO A 56 2.39 9.66 11.03
C PRO A 56 1.75 9.57 12.43
N TYR A 57 0.49 9.97 12.55
CA TYR A 57 -0.31 9.80 13.76
C TYR A 57 -1.79 9.59 13.40
N PHE A 58 -2.55 8.97 14.31
CA PHE A 58 -3.99 8.74 14.10
C PHE A 58 -4.81 9.92 14.61
N THR A 59 -5.81 10.34 13.83
CA THR A 59 -6.79 11.39 14.21
C THR A 59 -8.16 10.81 14.52
N GLY A 60 -8.30 9.48 14.51
CA GLY A 60 -9.54 8.74 14.71
C GLY A 60 -9.41 7.31 14.20
N VAL A 61 -10.47 6.51 14.35
CA VAL A 61 -10.56 5.17 13.77
C VAL A 61 -10.39 5.27 12.26
N ASP A 62 -9.46 4.49 11.70
CA ASP A 62 -9.14 4.44 10.27
C ASP A 62 -8.75 5.79 9.64
N ARG A 63 -8.20 6.72 10.44
CA ARG A 63 -7.74 8.04 9.96
C ARG A 63 -6.34 8.34 10.45
N ALA A 64 -5.43 8.56 9.50
CA ALA A 64 -4.06 8.97 9.77
C ALA A 64 -3.78 10.36 9.18
N ALA A 65 -2.86 11.08 9.80
CA ALA A 65 -2.34 12.36 9.34
C ALA A 65 -0.84 12.44 9.60
N LEU A 66 -0.20 13.49 9.08
CA LEU A 66 1.22 13.78 9.29
C LEU A 66 1.36 15.04 10.14
N THR A 67 2.23 14.99 11.14
CA THR A 67 2.72 16.19 11.82
C THR A 67 4.18 16.44 11.46
N ALA A 68 4.59 17.71 11.43
CA ALA A 68 5.99 18.07 11.19
C ALA A 68 6.81 17.88 12.48
N LEU A 69 7.98 17.26 12.37
CA LEU A 69 8.97 17.24 13.43
C LEU A 69 10.07 18.25 13.12
N THR A 70 10.44 19.04 14.12
CA THR A 70 11.66 19.85 14.07
C THR A 70 12.89 18.95 14.13
N SER A 71 14.07 19.50 13.81
CA SER A 71 15.35 18.82 14.03
C SER A 71 15.53 18.41 15.49
N VAL A 72 15.13 19.29 16.42
CA VAL A 72 15.10 19.02 17.87
C VAL A 72 14.19 17.84 18.20
N GLY A 73 12.95 17.85 17.70
CA GLY A 73 12.00 16.76 17.95
C GLY A 73 12.52 15.41 17.46
N ARG A 74 13.13 15.35 16.27
CA ARG A 74 13.75 14.13 15.76
C ARG A 74 14.94 13.68 16.62
N ALA A 75 15.78 14.62 17.06
CA ALA A 75 16.93 14.32 17.89
C ALA A 75 16.51 13.75 19.26
N ILE A 76 15.46 14.30 19.87
CA ILE A 76 14.90 13.80 21.14
C ILE A 76 14.32 12.39 20.95
N LEU A 77 13.50 12.16 19.91
CA LEU A 77 12.90 10.85 19.64
C LEU A 77 13.93 9.76 19.31
N GLY A 78 15.12 10.14 18.83
CA GLY A 78 16.23 9.23 18.56
C GLY A 78 17.09 8.88 19.78
N LYS A 79 16.86 9.47 20.95
CA LYS A 79 17.62 9.18 22.18
C LYS A 79 17.24 7.82 22.75
N THR A 80 18.23 7.11 23.28
CA THR A 80 18.07 5.72 23.80
C THR A 80 18.06 5.64 25.32
N SER A 81 18.32 6.75 26.02
CA SER A 81 18.26 6.82 27.49
C SER A 81 17.62 8.11 27.97
N ILE A 82 17.00 8.06 29.14
CA ILE A 82 16.44 9.23 29.80
C ILE A 82 17.52 10.29 30.02
N GLN A 83 18.72 9.90 30.47
CA GLN A 83 19.83 10.83 30.68
C GLN A 83 20.17 11.58 29.38
N SER A 84 20.24 10.88 28.25
CA SER A 84 20.55 11.51 26.95
C SER A 84 19.45 12.44 26.41
N VAL A 85 18.21 12.33 26.91
CA VAL A 85 17.12 13.28 26.66
C VAL A 85 17.25 14.49 27.57
N LEU A 86 17.62 14.27 28.85
CA LEU A 86 17.83 15.35 29.82
C LEU A 86 19.05 16.22 29.49
N ASP A 87 20.08 15.63 28.86
CA ASP A 87 21.31 16.32 28.47
C ASP A 87 21.20 17.09 27.13
N TYR A 88 20.00 17.15 26.53
CA TYR A 88 19.76 17.81 25.24
C TYR A 88 19.66 19.34 25.36
#